data_AF-B7WST7-F1
#
_entry.id   AF-B7WST7-F1
#
_cell.length_a   1.000
_cell.length_b   1.000
_cell.length_c   1.000
_cell.angle_alpha   90.00
_cell.angle_beta   90.00
_cell.angle_gamma   90.00
#
_symmetry.space_group_name_H-M   'P 1'
#
loop_
_entity.id
_entity.type
_entity.pdbx_description
1 polymer ?
#
loop_
_entity_poly.entity_id
_entity_poly.type
_entity_poly.pdbx_seq_one_letter_code
_entity_poly.pdbx_strand_id
1 'polypeptide(L)'
;MNKKSVLERYLELHPLKASRRGASLDMELIERWYFEIQLRGVAKIKHQIAHAKRTATSLVKAQSNFENLNPTQLKQLKDASTMMRDLAESLVPLENWAKSYKEFYDKTVLADQNEECDAFAQARWHGDEVEFQLELELLLEADNFKTRSCVGDWFHLNKRYLNVPANEFILSLYLTFHEKQSVKERMRAVAYSFVYASDCRRDHSELMSNQKSVYVGTKDIDAYLAYRKANVQASASAAMSKLGVNL
;
A
#
# COMPACT_ATOMS: atom_id res chain seq x y z
N MET A 1 13.92 18.64 -2.51
CA MET A 1 13.91 18.53 -1.03
C MET A 1 13.46 17.13 -0.68
N ASN A 2 14.21 16.38 0.13
CA ASN A 2 13.73 15.08 0.64
C ASN A 2 12.56 15.33 1.58
N LYS A 3 11.40 14.72 1.30
CA LYS A 3 10.22 14.77 2.19
C LYS A 3 10.62 14.08 3.51
N LYS A 4 10.39 14.74 4.65
CA LYS A 4 10.64 14.14 5.97
C LYS A 4 9.86 12.82 6.08
N SER A 5 10.44 11.81 6.70
CA SER A 5 9.76 10.57 7.01
C SER A 5 8.54 10.82 7.89
N VAL A 6 7.57 9.90 7.85
CA VAL A 6 6.36 9.98 8.68
C VAL A 6 6.71 9.96 10.17
N LEU A 7 7.79 9.27 10.56
CA LEU A 7 8.28 9.25 11.94
C LEU A 7 8.82 10.62 12.36
N GLU A 8 9.66 11.27 11.55
CA GLU A 8 10.17 12.62 11.84
C GLU A 8 9.04 13.63 11.98
N ARG A 9 8.08 13.60 11.05
CA ARG A 9 6.87 14.44 11.12
C ARG A 9 6.08 14.22 12.41
N TYR A 10 5.95 12.97 12.85
CA TYR A 10 5.25 12.65 14.09
C TYR A 10 6.01 13.18 15.32
N LEU A 11 7.33 12.97 15.39
CA LEU A 11 8.15 13.40 16.52
C LEU A 11 8.25 14.94 16.63
N GLU A 12 8.11 15.68 15.54
CA GLU A 12 8.01 17.15 15.57
C GLU A 12 6.72 17.63 16.25
N LEU A 13 5.61 16.94 16.02
CA LEU A 13 4.32 17.25 16.64
C LEU A 13 4.19 16.66 18.05
N HIS A 14 4.87 15.55 18.31
CA HIS A 14 4.80 14.77 19.54
C HIS A 14 6.20 14.47 20.07
N PRO A 15 6.96 15.49 20.52
CA PRO A 15 8.31 15.29 21.01
C PRO A 15 8.31 14.37 22.23
N LEU A 16 9.28 13.46 22.27
CA LEU A 16 9.45 12.56 23.40
C LEU A 16 9.74 13.38 24.66
N LYS A 17 8.86 13.28 25.66
CA LYS A 17 9.09 13.92 26.95
C LYS A 17 10.11 13.10 27.73
N ALA A 18 11.10 13.77 28.32
CA ALA A 18 12.00 13.14 29.28
C ALA A 18 11.19 12.60 30.48
N SER A 19 11.27 11.29 30.76
CA SER A 19 10.64 10.71 31.96
C SER A 19 11.41 11.16 33.20
N ARG A 20 10.69 11.69 34.19
CA ARG A 20 11.27 12.03 35.51
C ARG A 20 11.20 10.87 36.52
N ARG A 21 10.54 9.75 36.21
CA ARG A 21 10.30 8.64 37.16
C ARG A 21 10.08 7.29 36.44
N GLY A 22 11.17 6.65 36.00
CA GLY A 22 11.16 5.25 35.53
C GLY A 22 10.47 5.02 34.18
N ALA A 23 11.07 4.16 33.35
CA ALA A 23 10.66 3.80 31.98
C ALA A 23 10.31 5.01 31.07
N SER A 24 11.30 5.82 30.70
CA SER A 24 11.17 6.67 29.51
C SER A 24 11.09 5.80 28.28
N LEU A 25 10.11 6.07 27.42
CA LEU A 25 10.16 5.64 26.03
C LEU A 25 11.40 6.28 25.38
N ASP A 26 12.37 5.46 24.99
CA ASP A 26 13.57 5.91 24.29
C ASP A 26 13.48 5.67 22.78
N MET A 27 14.36 6.34 22.04
CA MET A 27 14.40 6.24 20.58
C MET A 27 14.82 4.85 20.09
N GLU A 28 15.71 4.17 20.82
CA GLU A 28 16.17 2.83 20.44
C GLU A 28 15.01 1.82 20.43
N LEU A 29 14.15 1.87 21.45
CA LEU A 29 12.96 1.03 21.52
C LEU A 29 11.95 1.40 20.42
N ILE A 30 11.76 2.68 20.11
CA ILE A 30 10.92 3.11 18.99
C ILE A 30 11.48 2.56 17.68
N GLU A 31 12.77 2.73 17.40
CA GLU A 31 13.43 2.29 16.17
C GLU A 31 13.37 0.77 16.00
N ARG A 32 13.47 0.01 17.09
CA ARG A 32 13.31 -1.44 17.03
C ARG A 32 11.90 -1.88 16.63
N TRP A 33 10.88 -1.09 16.94
CA TRP A 33 9.48 -1.45 16.76
C TRP A 33 8.77 -0.70 15.64
N TYR A 34 9.32 0.39 15.11
CA TYR A 34 8.60 1.30 14.22
C TYR A 34 8.02 0.57 13.00
N PHE A 35 8.80 -0.31 12.36
CA PHE A 35 8.36 -1.04 11.17
C PHE A 35 7.22 -2.01 11.48
N GLU A 36 7.30 -2.72 12.60
CA GLU A 36 6.23 -3.60 13.05
C GLU A 36 4.95 -2.81 13.36
N ILE A 37 5.08 -1.64 13.97
CA ILE A 37 3.96 -0.75 14.28
C ILE A 37 3.30 -0.26 12.98
N GLN A 38 4.09 0.12 11.97
CA GLN A 38 3.57 0.51 10.66
C GLN A 38 2.75 -0.60 10.01
N LEU A 39 3.21 -1.85 10.07
CA LEU A 39 2.53 -2.99 9.44
C LEU A 39 1.34 -3.52 10.24
N ARG A 40 1.49 -3.70 11.55
CA ARG A 40 0.54 -4.47 12.39
C ARG A 40 0.02 -3.69 13.60
N GLY A 41 0.40 -2.43 13.75
CA GLY A 41 0.05 -1.60 14.89
C GLY A 41 0.57 -2.20 16.19
N VAL A 42 -0.28 -2.22 17.23
CA VAL A 42 0.10 -2.59 18.60
C VAL A 42 -0.04 -4.09 18.91
N ALA A 43 -0.45 -4.93 17.95
CA ALA A 43 -0.83 -6.32 18.22
C ALA A 43 0.31 -7.14 18.86
N LYS A 44 1.52 -7.05 18.32
CA LYS A 44 2.69 -7.78 18.81
C LYS A 44 3.19 -7.24 20.16
N ILE A 45 3.10 -5.93 20.39
CA ILE A 45 3.44 -5.30 21.68
C ILE A 45 2.49 -5.81 22.77
N LYS A 46 1.17 -5.77 22.52
CA LYS A 46 0.14 -6.33 23.42
C LYS A 46 0.38 -7.80 23.72
N HIS A 47 0.74 -8.59 22.70
CA HIS A 47 1.05 -10.00 22.87
C HIS A 47 2.24 -10.20 23.81
N GLN A 48 3.33 -9.43 23.64
CA GLN A 48 4.50 -9.52 24.51
C GLN A 48 4.21 -9.09 25.95
N ILE A 49 3.46 -7.99 26.15
CA ILE A 49 3.02 -7.57 27.48
C ILE A 49 2.23 -8.69 28.17
N ALA A 50 1.24 -9.26 27.47
CA ALA A 50 0.41 -10.32 28.02
C ALA A 50 1.21 -11.60 28.29
N HIS A 51 2.15 -11.95 27.39
CA HIS A 51 3.03 -13.10 27.55
C HIS A 51 3.94 -12.92 28.77
N ALA A 52 4.62 -11.78 28.90
CA ALA A 52 5.49 -11.48 30.03
C ALA A 52 4.73 -11.55 31.38
N LYS A 53 3.51 -10.98 31.46
CA LYS A 53 2.64 -11.12 32.64
C LYS A 53 2.31 -12.57 32.96
N ARG A 54 1.93 -13.38 31.96
CA ARG A 54 1.63 -14.81 32.15
C ARG A 54 2.86 -15.59 32.60
N THR A 55 4.02 -15.34 32.00
CA THR A 55 5.29 -15.97 32.38
C THR A 55 5.65 -15.63 33.83
N ALA A 56 5.53 -14.37 34.25
CA ALA A 56 5.74 -13.97 35.64
C ALA A 56 4.82 -14.75 36.60
N THR A 57 3.52 -14.85 36.29
CA THR A 57 2.57 -15.65 37.08
C THR A 57 2.96 -17.12 37.16
N SER A 58 3.40 -17.72 36.04
CA SER A 58 3.84 -19.11 36.01
C SER A 58 5.10 -19.35 36.84
N LEU A 59 6.05 -18.41 36.86
CA LEU A 59 7.26 -18.49 37.69
C LEU A 59 6.94 -18.42 39.19
N VAL A 60 5.99 -17.56 39.58
CA VAL A 60 5.48 -17.51 40.96
C VAL A 60 4.79 -18.82 41.36
N LYS A 61 4.03 -19.43 40.45
CA LYS A 61 3.42 -20.76 40.69
C LYS A 61 4.47 -21.87 40.79
N ALA A 62 5.50 -21.83 39.96
CA ALA A 62 6.59 -22.80 40.04
C ALA A 62 7.28 -22.74 41.42
N GLN A 63 7.50 -21.53 41.94
CA GLN A 63 8.03 -21.34 43.29
C GLN A 63 7.19 -22.05 44.36
N SER A 64 5.86 -22.03 44.28
CA SER A 64 5.00 -22.68 45.28
C SER A 64 4.91 -24.20 45.13
N ASN A 65 5.26 -24.75 43.96
CA ASN A 65 5.08 -26.16 43.64
C ASN A 65 6.31 -27.03 43.92
N PHE A 66 7.46 -26.43 44.25
CA PHE A 66 8.69 -27.15 44.57
C PHE A 66 9.07 -26.95 46.05
N GLU A 67 9.04 -28.03 46.82
CA GLU A 67 9.31 -28.00 48.27
C GLU A 67 10.80 -27.94 48.62
N ASN A 68 11.67 -28.41 47.72
CA ASN A 68 13.12 -28.57 47.96
C ASN A 68 13.99 -27.55 47.22
N LEU A 69 13.44 -26.38 46.84
CA LEU A 69 14.24 -25.32 46.23
C LEU A 69 15.28 -24.81 47.23
N ASN A 70 16.56 -24.83 46.82
CA ASN A 70 17.58 -24.18 47.62
C ASN A 70 17.42 -22.63 47.55
N PRO A 71 18.01 -21.88 48.49
CA PRO A 71 17.86 -20.42 48.54
C PRO A 71 18.25 -19.71 47.24
N THR A 72 19.26 -20.21 46.53
CA THR A 72 19.72 -19.64 45.24
C THR A 72 18.68 -19.83 44.14
N GLN A 73 18.12 -21.03 44.00
CA GLN A 73 17.08 -21.33 43.01
C GLN A 73 15.80 -20.53 43.30
N LEU A 74 15.43 -20.41 44.57
CA LEU A 74 14.30 -19.60 45.01
C LEU A 74 14.50 -18.12 44.63
N LYS A 75 15.71 -17.59 44.84
CA LYS A 75 16.05 -16.22 44.44
C LYS A 75 15.97 -16.05 42.91
N GLN A 76 16.53 -16.97 42.13
CA GLN A 76 16.48 -16.91 40.67
C GLN A 76 15.04 -16.89 40.11
N LEU A 77 14.14 -17.70 40.66
CA LEU A 77 12.73 -17.69 40.24
C LEU A 77 12.03 -16.37 40.58
N LYS A 78 12.31 -15.79 41.76
CA LYS A 78 11.79 -14.47 42.15
C LYS A 78 12.32 -13.37 41.23
N ASP A 79 13.63 -13.35 41.00
CA ASP A 79 14.27 -12.35 40.15
C ASP A 79 13.73 -12.44 38.71
N ALA A 80 13.63 -13.65 38.14
CA ALA A 80 13.05 -13.86 36.81
C ALA A 80 11.57 -13.43 36.73
N SER A 81 10.76 -13.72 37.75
CA SER A 81 9.38 -13.25 37.80
C SER A 81 9.30 -11.72 37.82
N THR A 82 10.15 -11.07 38.61
CA THR A 82 10.20 -9.60 38.68
C THR A 82 10.63 -9.01 37.35
N MET A 83 11.70 -9.53 36.73
CA MET A 83 12.16 -9.10 35.40
C MET A 83 11.06 -9.19 34.34
N MET A 84 10.22 -10.22 34.36
CA MET A 84 9.10 -10.35 33.42
C MET A 84 7.99 -9.32 33.69
N ARG A 85 7.74 -8.94 34.94
CA ARG A 85 6.80 -7.85 35.26
C ARG A 85 7.36 -6.50 34.84
N ASP A 86 8.63 -6.25 35.14
CA ASP A 86 9.32 -5.01 34.75
C ASP A 86 9.35 -4.85 33.23
N LEU A 87 9.60 -5.94 32.49
CA LEU A 87 9.49 -5.95 31.03
C LEU A 87 8.07 -5.58 30.58
N ALA A 88 7.04 -6.20 31.15
CA ALA A 88 5.66 -5.89 30.80
C ALA A 88 5.31 -4.42 31.08
N GLU A 89 5.79 -3.85 32.18
CA GLU A 89 5.59 -2.44 32.55
C GLU A 89 6.36 -1.49 31.61
N SER A 90 7.60 -1.84 31.27
CA SER A 90 8.45 -1.04 30.36
C SER A 90 7.87 -0.92 28.94
N LEU A 91 7.06 -1.89 28.50
CA LEU A 91 6.42 -1.89 27.19
C LEU A 91 5.10 -1.10 27.14
N VAL A 92 4.49 -0.75 28.29
CA VAL A 92 3.23 0.01 28.32
C VAL A 92 3.37 1.41 27.70
N PRO A 93 4.42 2.20 27.99
CA PRO A 93 4.66 3.47 27.30
C PRO A 93 4.77 3.31 25.78
N LEU A 94 5.45 2.25 25.32
CA LEU A 94 5.58 1.94 23.89
C LEU A 94 4.23 1.60 23.27
N GLU A 95 3.37 0.80 23.91
CA GLU A 95 2.03 0.48 23.41
C GLU A 95 1.19 1.74 23.19
N ASN A 96 1.19 2.65 24.16
CA ASN A 96 0.44 3.90 24.09
C ASN A 96 0.94 4.81 22.96
N TRP A 97 2.26 4.95 22.85
CA TRP A 97 2.88 5.71 21.77
C TRP A 97 2.58 5.08 20.40
N ALA A 98 2.77 3.76 20.27
CA ALA A 98 2.57 3.02 19.04
C ALA A 98 1.12 3.11 18.52
N LYS A 99 0.13 3.16 19.41
CA LYS A 99 -1.26 3.37 19.03
C LYS A 99 -1.44 4.74 18.35
N SER A 100 -0.97 5.81 19.00
CA SER A 100 -1.07 7.17 18.45
C SER A 100 -0.25 7.33 17.16
N TYR A 101 0.96 6.76 17.12
CA TYR A 101 1.80 6.79 15.93
C TYR A 101 1.16 6.05 14.75
N LYS A 102 0.57 4.86 14.97
CA LYS A 102 -0.10 4.10 13.90
C LYS A 102 -1.29 4.87 13.31
N GLU A 103 -2.13 5.46 14.15
CA GLU A 103 -3.26 6.29 13.70
C GLU A 103 -2.77 7.49 12.87
N PHE A 104 -1.68 8.13 13.29
CA PHE A 104 -1.07 9.23 12.52
C PHE A 104 -0.45 8.74 11.22
N TYR A 105 0.26 7.60 11.26
CA TYR A 105 0.92 7.00 10.12
C TYR A 105 -0.08 6.66 9.02
N ASP A 106 -1.17 5.97 9.35
CA ASP A 106 -2.18 5.57 8.37
C ASP A 106 -2.84 6.78 7.70
N LYS A 107 -3.20 7.80 8.49
CA LYS A 107 -3.75 9.05 7.95
C LYS A 107 -2.74 9.77 7.07
N THR A 108 -1.48 9.80 7.48
CA THR A 108 -0.42 10.51 6.76
C THR A 108 -0.08 9.84 5.44
N VAL A 109 0.12 8.51 5.44
CA VAL A 109 0.42 7.75 4.23
C VAL A 109 -0.73 7.86 3.23
N LEU A 110 -1.98 7.74 3.71
CA LEU A 110 -3.15 7.92 2.84
C LEU A 110 -3.23 9.35 2.27
N ALA A 111 -2.91 10.37 3.07
CA ALA A 111 -2.90 11.75 2.59
C ALA A 111 -1.78 11.99 1.56
N ASP A 112 -0.57 11.50 1.83
CA ASP A 112 0.58 11.62 0.93
C ASP A 112 0.30 10.88 -0.40
N GLN A 113 -0.30 9.70 -0.35
CA GLN A 113 -0.72 8.94 -1.52
C GLN A 113 -1.82 9.64 -2.31
N ASN A 114 -2.83 10.20 -1.63
CA ASN A 114 -3.89 10.96 -2.30
C ASN A 114 -3.35 12.23 -2.97
N GLU A 115 -2.39 12.92 -2.35
CA GLU A 115 -1.71 14.08 -2.92
C GLU A 115 -0.97 13.70 -4.22
N GLU A 116 -0.23 12.60 -4.20
CA GLU A 116 0.46 12.07 -5.38
C GLU A 116 -0.51 11.66 -6.49
N CYS A 117 -1.59 10.97 -6.14
CA CYS A 117 -2.62 10.56 -7.11
C CYS A 117 -3.37 11.77 -7.68
N ASP A 118 -3.66 12.80 -6.87
CA ASP A 118 -4.28 14.04 -7.33
C ASP A 118 -3.34 14.80 -8.28
N ALA A 119 -2.03 14.84 -7.99
CA ALA A 119 -1.03 15.44 -8.87
C ALA A 119 -0.91 14.69 -10.20
N PHE A 120 -0.90 13.36 -10.17
CA PHE A 120 -0.91 12.53 -11.38
C PHE A 120 -2.19 12.76 -12.20
N ALA A 121 -3.35 12.76 -11.55
CA ALA A 121 -4.63 12.99 -12.21
C ALA A 121 -4.69 14.38 -12.86
N GLN A 122 -4.18 15.40 -12.18
CA GLN A 122 -4.10 16.76 -12.74
C GLN A 122 -3.12 16.84 -13.91
N ALA A 123 -2.00 16.11 -13.88
CA ALA A 123 -1.04 16.08 -14.97
C ALA A 123 -1.59 15.32 -16.20
N ARG A 124 -2.40 14.28 -15.98
CA ARG A 124 -2.89 13.38 -17.03
C ARG A 124 -4.19 13.84 -17.68
N TRP A 125 -5.15 14.30 -16.88
CA TRP A 125 -6.49 14.66 -17.35
C TRP A 125 -6.81 16.13 -17.13
N HIS A 126 -5.91 16.92 -16.56
CA HIS A 126 -6.10 18.37 -16.32
C HIS A 126 -7.37 18.77 -15.53
N GLY A 127 -7.99 17.81 -14.83
CA GLY A 127 -9.28 18.01 -14.17
C GLY A 127 -10.50 17.87 -15.10
N ASP A 128 -10.31 17.41 -16.33
CA ASP A 128 -11.35 17.13 -17.30
C ASP A 128 -11.99 15.76 -17.01
N GLU A 129 -13.21 15.80 -16.46
CA GLU A 129 -13.98 14.59 -16.16
C GLU A 129 -14.42 13.83 -17.42
N VAL A 130 -14.61 14.52 -18.56
CA VAL A 130 -15.01 13.90 -19.82
C VAL A 130 -13.84 13.16 -20.44
N GLU A 131 -12.65 13.78 -20.45
CA GLU A 131 -11.43 13.11 -20.89
C GLU A 131 -11.12 11.88 -20.03
N PHE A 132 -11.24 12.04 -18.70
CA PHE A 132 -11.08 10.92 -17.78
C PHE A 132 -12.07 9.79 -18.06
N GLN A 133 -13.36 10.11 -18.23
CA GLN A 133 -14.40 9.11 -18.44
C GLN A 133 -14.18 8.32 -19.73
N LEU A 134 -13.79 8.99 -20.82
CA LEU A 134 -13.43 8.33 -22.07
C LEU A 134 -12.26 7.37 -21.87
N GLU A 135 -11.19 7.82 -21.19
CA GLU A 135 -10.04 6.96 -20.96
C GLU A 135 -10.34 5.79 -20.02
N LEU A 136 -11.15 6.01 -18.99
CA LEU A 136 -11.63 4.97 -18.09
C LEU A 136 -12.39 3.88 -18.86
N GLU A 137 -13.26 4.26 -19.80
CA GLU A 137 -13.97 3.30 -20.65
C GLU A 137 -13.02 2.46 -21.50
N LEU A 138 -12.02 3.09 -22.10
CA LEU A 138 -10.99 2.40 -22.90
C LEU A 138 -10.13 1.46 -22.06
N LEU A 139 -9.79 1.86 -20.83
CA LEU A 139 -9.07 1.03 -19.87
C LEU A 139 -9.91 -0.18 -19.43
N LEU A 140 -11.19 0.03 -19.12
CA LEU A 140 -12.10 -1.05 -18.75
C LEU A 140 -12.36 -2.03 -19.89
N GLU A 141 -12.42 -1.55 -21.14
CA GLU A 141 -12.46 -2.42 -22.31
C GLU A 141 -11.18 -3.27 -22.43
N ALA A 142 -10.02 -2.66 -22.21
CA ALA A 142 -8.73 -3.34 -22.29
C ALA A 142 -8.52 -4.37 -21.16
N ASP A 143 -9.06 -4.14 -19.97
CA ASP A 143 -8.94 -5.02 -18.80
C ASP A 143 -9.99 -6.15 -18.77
N ASN A 144 -11.06 -6.04 -19.58
CA ASN A 144 -12.15 -7.00 -19.58
C ASN A 144 -11.79 -8.29 -20.35
N PHE A 145 -11.98 -9.45 -19.72
CA PHE A 145 -11.72 -10.77 -20.31
C PHE A 145 -12.34 -11.03 -21.69
N LYS A 146 -13.48 -10.40 -22.01
CA LYS A 146 -14.15 -10.56 -23.32
C LYS A 146 -13.52 -9.70 -24.42
N THR A 147 -12.89 -8.59 -24.05
CA THR A 147 -12.41 -7.54 -24.98
C THR A 147 -10.92 -7.29 -24.89
N ARG A 148 -10.21 -7.92 -23.94
CA ARG A 148 -8.75 -7.79 -23.78
C ARG A 148 -7.94 -8.22 -25.00
N SER A 149 -8.54 -8.99 -25.91
CA SER A 149 -7.92 -9.31 -27.21
C SER A 149 -7.56 -8.06 -28.00
N CYS A 150 -8.30 -6.95 -27.84
CA CYS A 150 -8.00 -5.69 -28.52
C CYS A 150 -6.59 -5.15 -28.23
N VAL A 151 -6.08 -5.38 -27.01
CA VAL A 151 -4.70 -5.01 -26.65
C VAL A 151 -3.70 -5.92 -27.37
N GLY A 152 -3.93 -7.23 -27.33
CA GLY A 152 -3.07 -8.19 -28.03
C GLY A 152 -3.04 -7.98 -29.54
N ASP A 153 -4.19 -7.71 -30.15
CA ASP A 153 -4.33 -7.38 -31.57
C ASP A 153 -3.52 -6.13 -31.91
N TRP A 154 -3.52 -5.11 -31.05
CA TRP A 154 -2.68 -3.93 -31.22
C TRP A 154 -1.18 -4.26 -31.13
N PHE A 155 -0.75 -5.11 -30.20
CA PHE A 155 0.64 -5.58 -30.16
C PHE A 155 1.03 -6.34 -31.44
N HIS A 156 0.14 -7.20 -31.94
CA HIS A 156 0.37 -7.96 -33.17
C HIS A 156 0.42 -7.08 -34.41
N LEU A 157 -0.44 -6.06 -34.48
CA LEU A 157 -0.39 -5.03 -35.53
C LEU A 157 0.98 -4.36 -35.58
N ASN A 158 1.56 -4.09 -34.40
CA ASN A 158 2.90 -3.51 -34.23
C ASN A 158 4.04 -4.54 -34.28
N LYS A 159 3.78 -5.77 -34.74
CA LYS A 159 4.77 -6.86 -34.90
C LYS A 159 5.51 -7.25 -33.61
N ARG A 160 4.87 -7.09 -32.46
CA ARG A 160 5.39 -7.47 -31.13
C ARG A 160 4.63 -8.66 -30.56
N TYR A 161 5.33 -9.54 -29.83
CA TYR A 161 4.74 -10.69 -29.11
C TYR A 161 3.82 -11.59 -29.95
N LEU A 162 4.19 -11.83 -31.22
CA LEU A 162 3.37 -12.60 -32.19
C LEU A 162 3.13 -14.06 -31.79
N ASN A 163 3.94 -14.61 -30.89
CA ASN A 163 3.81 -15.95 -30.35
C ASN A 163 2.80 -16.05 -29.19
N VAL A 164 2.29 -14.93 -28.69
CA VAL A 164 1.34 -14.87 -27.57
C VAL A 164 -0.07 -14.66 -28.13
N PRO A 165 -1.06 -15.48 -27.74
CA PRO A 165 -2.45 -15.27 -28.14
C PRO A 165 -2.95 -13.87 -27.77
N ALA A 166 -3.78 -13.25 -28.63
CA ALA A 166 -4.22 -11.87 -28.41
C ALA A 166 -4.97 -11.70 -27.08
N ASN A 167 -5.66 -12.74 -26.61
CA ASN A 167 -6.37 -12.76 -25.34
C ASN A 167 -5.46 -13.06 -24.12
N GLU A 168 -4.13 -13.09 -24.25
CA GLU A 168 -3.19 -13.36 -23.15
C GLU A 168 -2.34 -12.13 -22.79
N PHE A 169 -2.87 -10.94 -23.06
CA PHE A 169 -2.28 -9.66 -22.65
C PHE A 169 -3.02 -9.15 -21.40
N ILE A 170 -2.27 -8.88 -20.34
CA ILE A 170 -2.80 -8.51 -19.02
C ILE A 170 -2.24 -7.15 -18.65
N LEU A 171 -3.11 -6.18 -18.36
CA LEU A 171 -2.65 -4.84 -18.00
C LEU A 171 -1.91 -4.84 -16.67
N SER A 172 -0.92 -3.94 -16.54
CA SER A 172 -0.21 -3.74 -15.27
C SER A 172 -0.99 -2.97 -14.22
N LEU A 173 -2.25 -2.63 -14.50
CA LEU A 173 -3.09 -1.78 -13.68
C LEU A 173 -4.07 -2.64 -12.88
N TYR A 174 -4.20 -2.34 -11.59
CA TYR A 174 -5.16 -3.00 -10.71
C TYR A 174 -6.40 -2.11 -10.51
N LEU A 175 -7.27 -2.10 -11.53
CA LEU A 175 -8.45 -1.26 -11.54
C LEU A 175 -9.56 -1.89 -10.68
N THR A 176 -9.79 -1.34 -9.49
CA THR A 176 -10.91 -1.74 -8.62
C THR A 176 -11.83 -0.56 -8.38
N PHE A 177 -13.09 -0.70 -8.81
CA PHE A 177 -14.11 0.34 -8.63
C PHE A 177 -15.27 -0.14 -7.78
N HIS A 178 -15.84 0.76 -6.99
CA HIS A 178 -17.09 0.55 -6.27
C HIS A 178 -18.19 1.40 -6.89
N GLU A 179 -19.40 0.85 -6.98
CA GLU A 179 -20.55 1.52 -7.61
C GLU A 179 -20.83 2.92 -7.03
N LYS A 180 -20.56 3.10 -5.73
CA LYS A 180 -20.82 4.34 -4.99
C LYS A 180 -19.71 5.39 -5.07
N GLN A 181 -18.59 5.12 -5.75
CA GLN A 181 -17.50 6.09 -5.88
C GLN A 181 -17.90 7.25 -6.79
N SER A 182 -17.64 8.47 -6.33
CA SER A 182 -17.67 9.69 -7.14
C SER A 182 -16.62 9.65 -8.27
N VAL A 183 -16.79 10.50 -9.28
CA VAL A 183 -15.83 10.62 -10.41
C VAL A 183 -14.42 10.89 -9.89
N LYS A 184 -14.28 11.83 -8.95
CA LYS A 184 -12.99 12.16 -8.31
C LYS A 184 -12.35 10.96 -7.60
N GLU A 185 -13.13 10.12 -6.91
CA GLU A 185 -12.61 8.91 -6.28
C GLU A 185 -12.17 7.87 -7.30
N ARG A 186 -12.87 7.74 -8.43
CA ARG A 186 -12.47 6.86 -9.53
C ARG A 186 -11.20 7.37 -10.22
N MET A 187 -11.08 8.68 -10.44
CA MET A 187 -9.85 9.31 -10.96
C MET A 187 -8.64 8.97 -10.09
N ARG A 188 -8.79 9.13 -8.77
CA ARG A 188 -7.74 8.75 -7.81
C ARG A 188 -7.41 7.26 -7.86
N ALA A 189 -8.41 6.39 -7.98
CA ALA A 189 -8.18 4.94 -8.07
C ALA A 189 -7.41 4.54 -9.34
N VAL A 190 -7.71 5.16 -10.49
CA VAL A 190 -6.95 4.97 -11.72
C VAL A 190 -5.54 5.52 -11.57
N ALA A 191 -5.39 6.75 -11.07
CA ALA A 191 -4.09 7.37 -10.83
C ALA A 191 -3.21 6.50 -9.92
N TYR A 192 -3.77 5.97 -8.82
CA TYR A 192 -3.09 5.03 -7.93
C TYR A 192 -2.58 3.80 -8.67
N SER A 193 -3.36 3.24 -9.60
CA SER A 193 -2.96 2.07 -10.37
C SER A 193 -1.76 2.35 -11.27
N PHE A 194 -1.68 3.54 -11.87
CA PHE A 194 -0.53 3.95 -12.67
C PHE A 194 0.71 4.22 -11.82
N VAL A 195 0.56 4.96 -10.71
CA VAL A 195 1.65 5.25 -9.76
C VAL A 195 2.22 3.94 -9.21
N TYR A 196 1.36 3.05 -8.73
CA TYR A 196 1.77 1.75 -8.19
C TYR A 196 2.49 0.88 -9.24
N ALA A 197 2.00 0.85 -10.48
CA ALA A 197 2.66 0.11 -11.55
C ALA A 197 4.07 0.66 -11.86
N SER A 198 4.22 1.98 -11.88
CA SER A 198 5.50 2.68 -12.05
C SER A 198 6.47 2.36 -10.90
N ASP A 199 6.02 2.40 -9.65
CA ASP A 199 6.83 2.06 -8.46
C ASP A 199 7.32 0.61 -8.49
N CYS A 200 6.49 -0.29 -9.03
CA CYS A 200 6.84 -1.68 -9.28
C CYS A 200 7.73 -1.88 -10.51
N ARG A 201 8.20 -0.80 -11.14
CA ARG A 201 9.04 -0.78 -12.36
C ARG A 201 8.41 -1.46 -13.56
N ARG A 202 7.08 -1.41 -13.67
CA ARG A 202 6.31 -2.02 -14.77
C ARG A 202 6.07 -1.03 -15.90
N ASP A 203 7.13 -0.33 -16.31
CA ASP A 203 7.07 0.67 -17.38
C ASP A 203 6.93 0.03 -18.76
N HIS A 204 7.57 -1.11 -18.94
CA HIS A 204 7.69 -1.79 -20.22
C HIS A 204 6.96 -3.13 -20.18
N SER A 205 6.32 -3.52 -21.27
CA SER A 205 5.66 -4.82 -21.34
C SER A 205 6.67 -5.95 -21.42
N GLU A 206 6.42 -7.03 -20.70
CA GLU A 206 7.30 -8.19 -20.61
C GLU A 206 6.53 -9.51 -20.67
N LEU A 207 7.21 -10.56 -21.13
CA LEU A 207 6.68 -11.92 -21.05
C LEU A 207 6.64 -12.37 -19.60
N MET A 208 5.51 -12.96 -19.20
CA MET A 208 5.45 -13.68 -17.94
C MET A 208 6.38 -14.90 -17.96
N SER A 209 6.76 -15.39 -16.78
CA SER A 209 7.65 -16.56 -16.62
C SER A 209 7.17 -17.82 -17.34
N ASN A 210 5.86 -17.97 -17.53
CA ASN A 210 5.26 -19.08 -18.28
C ASN A 210 5.35 -18.92 -19.82
N GLN A 211 5.81 -17.76 -20.31
CA GLN A 211 5.86 -17.33 -21.71
C GLN A 211 4.55 -17.45 -22.50
N LYS A 212 3.43 -17.58 -21.79
CA LYS A 212 2.10 -17.72 -22.39
C LYS A 212 1.31 -16.42 -22.39
N SER A 213 1.74 -15.46 -21.59
CA SER A 213 1.05 -14.19 -21.39
C SER A 213 2.06 -13.04 -21.35
N VAL A 214 1.59 -11.86 -21.75
CA VAL A 214 2.35 -10.61 -21.66
C VAL A 214 1.75 -9.76 -20.56
N TYR A 215 2.60 -9.30 -19.66
CA TYR A 215 2.24 -8.26 -18.71
C TYR A 215 2.50 -6.91 -19.37
N VAL A 216 1.45 -6.10 -19.56
CA VAL A 216 1.50 -4.87 -20.34
C VAL A 216 1.88 -3.70 -19.45
N GLY A 217 3.05 -3.12 -19.69
CA GLY A 217 3.58 -2.01 -18.88
C GLY A 217 2.95 -0.65 -19.22
N THR A 218 3.06 0.31 -18.30
CA THR A 218 2.37 1.61 -18.35
C THR A 218 2.63 2.40 -19.64
N LYS A 219 3.85 2.36 -20.20
CA LYS A 219 4.16 3.06 -21.46
C LYS A 219 3.44 2.47 -22.66
N ASP A 220 3.29 1.15 -22.69
CA ASP A 220 2.56 0.47 -23.77
C ASP A 220 1.04 0.65 -23.60
N ILE A 221 0.55 0.77 -22.35
CA ILE A 221 -0.83 1.16 -22.07
C ILE A 221 -1.09 2.56 -22.61
N ASP A 222 -0.22 3.53 -22.34
CA ASP A 222 -0.36 4.90 -22.84
C ASP A 222 -0.36 4.97 -24.37
N ALA A 223 0.53 4.22 -25.02
CA ALA A 223 0.57 4.14 -26.48
C ALA A 223 -0.71 3.51 -27.06
N TYR A 224 -1.21 2.45 -26.43
CA TYR A 224 -2.48 1.82 -26.82
C TYR A 224 -3.67 2.77 -26.63
N LEU A 225 -3.75 3.48 -25.50
CA LEU A 225 -4.82 4.45 -25.23
C LEU A 225 -4.79 5.60 -26.24
N ALA A 226 -3.61 6.13 -26.58
CA ALA A 226 -3.47 7.15 -27.62
C ALA A 226 -3.99 6.68 -28.98
N TYR A 227 -3.61 5.45 -29.39
CA TYR A 227 -4.13 4.81 -30.60
C TYR A 227 -5.66 4.69 -30.57
N ARG A 228 -6.23 4.23 -29.45
CA ARG A 228 -7.68 4.09 -29.30
C ARG A 228 -8.42 5.43 -29.32
N LYS A 229 -7.91 6.44 -28.62
CA LYS A 229 -8.47 7.80 -28.62
C LYS A 229 -8.49 8.38 -30.04
N ALA A 230 -7.41 8.24 -30.80
CA ALA A 230 -7.35 8.70 -32.20
C ALA A 230 -8.38 8.00 -33.10
N ASN A 231 -8.58 6.69 -32.92
CA ASN A 231 -9.59 5.94 -33.68
C ASN A 231 -11.03 6.33 -33.33
N VAL A 232 -11.31 6.61 -32.06
CA VAL A 232 -12.62 7.11 -31.61
C VAL A 232 -12.91 8.48 -32.23
N GLN A 233 -11.93 9.39 -32.19
CA GLN A 233 -12.03 10.71 -32.82
C GLN A 233 -12.26 10.60 -34.34
N ALA A 234 -11.46 9.80 -35.04
CA ALA A 234 -11.61 9.60 -36.48
C ALA A 234 -12.99 9.02 -36.84
N SER A 235 -13.49 8.08 -36.05
CA SER A 235 -14.83 7.48 -36.24
C SER A 235 -15.95 8.49 -36.00
N ALA A 236 -15.82 9.32 -34.97
CA ALA A 236 -16.77 10.39 -34.67
C ALA A 236 -16.79 11.45 -35.79
N SER A 237 -15.63 11.90 -36.26
CA SER A 237 -15.52 12.84 -37.39
C SER A 237 -16.13 12.26 -38.67
N ALA A 238 -15.89 10.98 -38.97
CA ALA A 238 -16.47 10.31 -40.12
C ALA A 238 -18.00 10.17 -40.02
N ALA A 239 -18.53 9.92 -38.81
CA ALA A 239 -19.97 9.88 -38.58
C ALA A 239 -20.63 11.26 -38.74
N MET A 240 -20.01 12.32 -38.21
CA MET A 240 -20.51 13.70 -38.32
C MET A 240 -20.46 14.21 -39.76
N SER A 241 -19.41 13.88 -40.51
CA SER A 241 -19.31 14.19 -41.94
C SER A 241 -20.43 13.53 -42.75
N LYS A 242 -20.80 12.28 -42.43
CA LYS A 242 -21.96 11.59 -43.04
C LYS A 242 -23.31 12.21 -42.67
N LEU A 243 -23.38 12.91 -41.53
CA LEU A 243 -24.57 13.60 -41.05
C LEU A 243 -24.63 15.08 -41.50
N GLY A 244 -23.64 15.56 -42.25
CA GLY A 244 -23.61 16.93 -42.80
C GLY A 244 -23.30 18.02 -41.78
N VAL A 245 -22.75 17.69 -40.61
CA VAL A 245 -22.37 18.63 -39.57
C VAL A 245 -20.84 18.74 -39.53
N ASN A 246 -20.30 19.91 -39.89
CA ASN A 246 -18.88 20.20 -39.73
C ASN A 246 -18.63 20.77 -38.33
N LEU A 247 -17.62 20.24 -37.63
CA LEU A 247 -17.04 20.84 -36.41
C LEU A 247 -16.13 22.00 -36.78
#